data_AF-A0A7V3UBV4-F1
#
_entry.id   AF-A0A7V3UBV4-F1
#
_cell.length_a   1.000
_cell.length_b   1.000
_cell.length_c   1.000
_cell.angle_alpha   90.00
_cell.angle_beta   90.00
_cell.angle_gamma   90.00
#
_symmetry.space_group_name_H-M   'P 1'
#
loop_
_entity.id
_entity.type
_entity.pdbx_description
1 polymer ?
#
loop_
_entity_poly.entity_id
_entity_poly.type
_entity_poly.pdbx_seq_one_letter_code
_entity_poly.pdbx_strand_id
1 'polypeptide(L)'
;MHRPYYNDQASIAEFFVFVDEHTTQTSRLAIYKINSYKLALANMAYCATKNDLLEIINKSLLNFVSPDVVLFNVGFFNSPMEN
;
A
#
# COMPACT_ATOMS: atom_id res chain seq x y z
N MET A 1 -46.13 8.59 -3.35
CA MET A 1 -44.66 8.68 -3.26
C MET A 1 -44.11 7.32 -2.82
N HIS A 2 -43.70 6.47 -3.76
CA HIS A 2 -42.92 5.28 -3.44
C HIS A 2 -41.48 5.58 -3.84
N ARG A 3 -40.60 5.83 -2.86
CA ARG A 3 -39.17 5.77 -3.11
C ARG A 3 -38.81 4.28 -3.21
N PRO A 4 -38.28 3.79 -4.35
CA PRO A 4 -37.72 2.45 -4.36
C PRO A 4 -36.53 2.47 -3.39
N TYR A 5 -36.60 1.66 -2.34
CA TYR A 5 -35.43 1.40 -1.51
C TYR A 5 -34.46 0.61 -2.39
N TYR A 6 -33.35 1.24 -2.79
CA TYR A 6 -32.26 0.56 -3.48
C TYR A 6 -31.66 -0.46 -2.52
N ASN A 7 -31.56 -1.73 -2.96
CA ASN A 7 -30.96 -2.78 -2.16
C ASN A 7 -29.44 -2.68 -2.26
N ASP A 8 -28.83 -1.92 -1.35
CA ASP A 8 -27.38 -1.67 -1.33
C ASP A 8 -26.58 -2.81 -0.68
N GLN A 9 -27.20 -3.95 -0.35
CA GLN A 9 -26.51 -5.08 0.26
C GLN A 9 -25.30 -5.56 -0.56
N ALA A 10 -25.41 -5.55 -1.89
CA ALA A 10 -24.31 -5.93 -2.78
C ALA A 10 -23.13 -4.93 -2.70
N SER A 11 -23.41 -3.63 -2.72
CA SER A 11 -22.40 -2.57 -2.61
C SER A 11 -21.72 -2.59 -1.23
N ILE A 12 -22.49 -2.80 -0.17
CA ILE A 12 -21.97 -2.92 1.19
C ILE A 12 -21.07 -4.15 1.31
N ALA A 13 -21.49 -5.29 0.76
CA ALA A 13 -20.68 -6.52 0.76
C ALA A 13 -19.36 -6.33 -0.01
N GLU A 14 -19.40 -5.68 -1.17
CA GLU A 14 -18.20 -5.34 -1.95
C GLU A 14 -17.23 -4.45 -1.15
N PHE A 15 -17.76 -3.46 -0.43
CA PHE A 15 -16.93 -2.60 0.42
C PHE A 15 -16.23 -3.39 1.54
N PHE A 16 -16.93 -4.32 2.19
CA PHE A 16 -16.32 -5.18 3.21
C PHE A 16 -15.21 -6.05 2.63
N VAL A 17 -15.42 -6.63 1.45
CA VAL A 17 -14.38 -7.42 0.75
C VAL A 17 -13.17 -6.55 0.43
N PHE A 18 -13.40 -5.34 -0.10
CA PHE A 18 -12.31 -4.41 -0.42
C PHE A 18 -11.48 -4.02 0.82
N VAL A 19 -12.14 -3.72 1.95
CA VAL A 19 -11.46 -3.38 3.20
C VAL A 19 -10.66 -4.56 3.74
N ASP A 20 -11.20 -5.78 3.68
CA ASP A 20 -10.52 -6.99 4.13
C ASP A 20 -9.29 -7.31 3.27
N GLU A 21 -9.42 -7.21 1.95
CA GLU A 21 -8.30 -7.37 1.02
C GLU A 21 -7.22 -6.32 1.26
N HIS A 22 -7.60 -5.05 1.35
CA HIS A 22 -6.65 -3.95 1.61
C HIS A 22 -5.91 -4.16 2.93
N THR A 23 -6.62 -4.52 4.00
CA THR A 23 -6.04 -4.79 5.32
C THR A 23 -5.07 -5.98 5.26
N THR A 24 -5.45 -7.05 4.57
CA THR A 24 -4.62 -8.23 4.38
C THR A 24 -3.34 -7.90 3.62
N GLN A 25 -3.42 -7.16 2.51
CA GLN A 25 -2.24 -6.78 1.74
C GLN A 25 -1.32 -5.83 2.54
N THR A 26 -1.90 -4.88 3.26
CA THR A 26 -1.13 -3.93 4.09
C THR A 26 -0.40 -4.66 5.23
N SER A 27 -1.04 -5.64 5.87
CA SER A 27 -0.40 -6.43 6.92
C SER A 27 0.75 -7.28 6.39
N ARG A 28 0.60 -7.90 5.20
CA ARG A 28 1.68 -8.63 4.53
C ARG A 28 2.86 -7.71 4.19
N LEU A 29 2.57 -6.53 3.64
CA LEU A 29 3.60 -5.52 3.36
C LEU A 29 4.36 -5.12 4.63
N ALA A 30 3.66 -4.91 5.75
CA ALA A 30 4.29 -4.60 7.03
C ALA A 30 5.21 -5.73 7.51
N ILE A 31 4.79 -7.00 7.37
CA ILE A 31 5.61 -8.17 7.70
C ILE A 31 6.87 -8.21 6.83
N TYR A 32 6.72 -8.02 5.51
CA TYR A 32 7.88 -7.98 4.61
C TYR A 32 8.86 -6.88 4.98
N LYS A 33 8.37 -5.68 5.30
CA LYS A 33 9.20 -4.57 5.77
C LYS A 33 9.96 -4.93 7.05
N ILE A 34 9.29 -5.47 8.06
CA ILE A 34 9.93 -5.91 9.31
C ILE A 34 11.01 -6.97 9.04
N ASN A 35 10.73 -7.93 8.16
CA ASN A 35 11.70 -8.96 7.79
C ASN A 35 12.90 -8.38 7.03
N SER A 36 12.67 -7.46 6.09
CA SER A 36 13.74 -6.72 5.40
C SER A 36 14.59 -5.93 6.38
N TYR A 37 13.99 -5.31 7.40
CA TYR A 37 14.73 -4.62 8.46
C TYR A 37 15.58 -5.58 9.29
N LYS A 38 15.03 -6.73 9.70
CA LYS A 38 15.78 -7.77 10.43
C LYS A 38 16.95 -8.30 9.60
N LEU A 39 16.76 -8.52 8.31
CA LEU A 39 17.83 -8.91 7.39
C LEU A 39 18.88 -7.82 7.26
N ALA A 40 18.48 -6.55 7.14
CA ALA A 40 19.40 -5.42 7.11
C ALA A 40 20.20 -5.30 8.41
N LEU A 41 19.59 -5.53 9.58
CA LEU A 41 20.28 -5.58 10.87
C LEU A 41 21.28 -6.74 10.94
N ALA A 42 20.90 -7.94 10.50
CA ALA A 42 21.80 -9.09 10.43
C ALA A 42 22.97 -8.81 9.47
N ASN A 43 22.68 -8.15 8.35
CA ASN A 43 23.68 -7.69 7.38
C ASN A 43 24.48 -6.49 7.87
N MET A 44 24.11 -5.82 8.96
CA MET A 44 24.91 -4.73 9.54
C MET A 44 26.25 -5.25 10.08
N ALA A 45 26.35 -6.55 10.39
CA ALA A 45 27.63 -7.21 10.63
C ALA A 45 28.54 -7.23 9.37
N TYR A 46 27.96 -7.07 8.18
CA TYR A 46 28.64 -7.05 6.87
C TYR A 46 28.67 -5.64 6.21
N CYS A 47 27.85 -4.68 6.67
CA CYS A 47 27.87 -3.30 6.17
C CYS A 47 29.00 -2.51 6.83
N ALA A 48 29.92 -1.98 6.03
CA ALA A 48 31.08 -1.23 6.51
C ALA A 48 30.70 0.08 7.21
N THR A 49 29.56 0.70 6.87
CA THR A 49 29.13 1.95 7.50
C THR A 49 27.63 2.02 7.79
N LYS A 50 27.28 2.79 8.83
CA LYS A 50 25.89 3.10 9.24
C LYS A 50 25.10 3.82 8.14
N ASN A 51 25.77 4.53 7.24
CA ASN A 51 25.14 5.27 6.14
C ASN A 51 24.57 4.33 5.07
N ASP A 52 25.29 3.26 4.73
CA ASP A 52 24.85 2.26 3.75
C ASP A 52 23.56 1.56 4.23
N LEU A 53 23.51 1.24 5.53
CA LEU A 53 22.31 0.68 6.16
C LEU A 53 21.13 1.65 6.09
N LEU A 54 21.37 2.93 6.37
CA LEU A 54 20.34 3.97 6.36
C LEU A 54 19.77 4.19 4.95
N GLU A 55 20.62 4.12 3.93
CA GLU A 55 20.20 4.16 2.53
C GLU A 55 19.35 2.96 2.12
N ILE A 56 19.73 1.74 2.54
CA ILE A 56 18.96 0.51 2.28
C ILE A 56 17.59 0.57 2.95
N ILE A 57 17.53 1.04 4.20
CA ILE A 57 16.27 1.22 4.93
C ILE A 57 15.39 2.26 4.22
N ASN A 58 15.97 3.39 3.79
CA ASN A 58 15.21 4.42 3.08
C ASN A 58 14.66 3.93 1.73
N LYS A 59 15.45 3.17 0.96
CA LYS A 59 15.03 2.63 -0.34
C LYS A 59 14.02 1.48 -0.27
N SER A 60 14.04 0.69 0.80
CA SER A 60 13.20 -0.52 0.93
C SER A 60 12.00 -0.35 1.88
N LEU A 61 12.23 0.13 3.09
CA LEU A 61 11.21 0.24 4.14
C LEU A 61 10.41 1.53 4.05
N LEU A 62 11.09 2.64 3.77
CA LEU A 62 10.51 3.99 3.81
C LEU A 62 10.20 4.58 2.44
N ASN A 63 10.42 3.83 1.37
CA ASN A 63 9.99 4.22 0.03
C ASN A 63 8.48 4.01 -0.12
N PHE A 64 7.72 4.86 0.57
CA PHE A 64 6.27 4.87 0.50
C PHE A 64 5.88 5.66 -0.76
N VAL A 65 5.73 4.98 -1.89
CA VAL A 65 5.00 5.58 -3.00
C VAL A 65 3.53 5.53 -2.60
N SER A 66 2.93 6.69 -2.32
CA SER A 66 1.50 6.72 -2.02
C SER A 66 0.72 6.24 -3.24
N PRO A 67 -0.43 5.58 -3.04
CA PRO A 67 -1.30 5.17 -4.13
C PRO A 67 -1.61 6.33 -5.09
N ASP A 68 -1.79 7.54 -4.56
CA ASP A 68 -2.02 8.77 -5.32
C ASP A 68 -0.90 9.08 -6.32
N VAL A 69 0.37 8.84 -5.95
CA VAL A 69 1.52 9.05 -6.84
C VAL A 69 1.53 8.00 -7.95
N VAL A 70 1.16 6.75 -7.65
CA VAL A 70 1.01 5.71 -8.68
C VAL A 70 -0.12 6.05 -9.63
N LEU A 71 -1.30 6.40 -9.10
CA LEU A 71 -2.49 6.78 -9.86
C LEU A 71 -2.23 8.00 -10.75
N PHE A 72 -1.50 8.99 -10.24
CA PHE A 72 -1.06 10.14 -11.02
C PHE A 72 -0.13 9.73 -12.17
N ASN A 73 0.88 8.89 -11.90
CA ASN A 73 1.82 8.43 -12.92
C ASN A 73 1.19 7.59 -14.02
N VAL A 74 0.14 6.81 -13.71
CA VAL A 74 -0.61 6.05 -14.73
C VAL A 74 -1.69 6.90 -15.44
N GLY A 75 -1.77 8.19 -15.13
CA GLY A 75 -2.70 9.12 -15.79
C GLY A 75 -4.15 8.97 -15.35
N PHE A 76 -4.43 8.30 -14.23
CA PHE A 76 -5.79 8.06 -13.73
C PHE A 76 -6.58 9.37 -13.55
N PHE A 77 -5.95 10.40 -12.97
CA PHE A 77 -6.56 11.71 -12.76
C PHE A 77 -6.61 12.60 -14.01
N ASN A 78 -5.94 12.20 -15.10
CA ASN A 78 -5.94 12.92 -16.37
C ASN A 78 -6.99 12.38 -17.36
N SER A 79 -7.69 11.29 -17.01
CA SER A 79 -8.79 10.81 -17.82
C SER A 79 -9.97 11.78 -17.70
N PRO A 80 -10.47 12.39 -18.78
CA PRO A 80 -11.73 13.10 -18.71
C PRO A 80 -12.78 12.08 -18.24
N MET A 81 -13.45 12.39 -17.14
CA MET A 81 -14.60 11.64 -16.67
C MET A 81 -15.70 11.79 -17.72
N GLU A 82 -15.80 10.85 -18.66
CA GLU A 82 -17.04 10.64 -19.39
C GLU A 82 -18.02 9.97 -18.42
N ASN A 83 -18.84 10.81 -17.77
CA ASN A 83 -20.09 10.42 -17.13
C ASN A 83 -21.19 10.32 -18.19
#